data_AF-A0A537RYW8-F1
#
_entry.id   AF-A0A537RYW8-F1
#
_cell.length_a   1.000
_cell.length_b   1.000
_cell.length_c   1.000
_cell.angle_alpha   90.00
_cell.angle_beta   90.00
_cell.angle_gamma   90.00
#
_symmetry.space_group_name_H-M   'P 1'
#
loop_
_entity.id
_entity.type
_entity.pdbx_description
1 polymer ?
#
loop_
_entity_poly.entity_id
_entity_poly.type
_entity_poly.pdbx_seq_one_letter_code
_entity_poly.pdbx_strand_id
1 'polypeptide(L)'
;MLRAGFDEFGEAGSAVLRLIELLMAEALGRAGQNAEGLAAIEEVISRSERTEEHWAMAELLRVKGELLLLQGAPGAAAAAEGYFRQALDWARRQQALSWELRAATSLARLLRDQGHPAAAMSALQPAYDRFTEGFGTADLIAAKQLLDELGHAHHD
;
A
#
# COMPACT_ATOMS: atom_id res chain seq x y z
N MET A 1 7.82 19.85 21.00
CA MET A 1 8.73 20.52 20.05
C MET A 1 8.04 20.75 18.70
N LEU A 2 7.95 19.68 17.91
CA LEU A 2 7.52 19.69 16.50
C LEU A 2 6.01 19.58 16.24
N ARG A 3 5.17 19.47 17.27
CA ARG A 3 3.77 19.03 17.14
C ARG A 3 2.74 20.15 16.85
N ALA A 4 3.16 21.41 16.86
CA ALA A 4 2.26 22.58 16.80
C ALA A 4 2.39 23.44 15.52
N GLY A 5 3.27 23.08 14.57
CA GLY A 5 3.53 23.87 13.37
C GLY A 5 2.77 23.42 12.11
N PHE A 6 1.88 22.43 12.22
CA PHE A 6 1.36 21.73 11.04
C PHE A 6 -0.02 22.20 10.56
N ASP A 7 -0.75 22.97 11.37
CA ASP A 7 -2.07 23.53 10.99
C ASP A 7 -1.96 24.80 10.11
N GLU A 8 -0.74 25.26 9.82
CA GLU A 8 -0.49 26.54 9.11
C GLU A 8 -0.30 26.41 7.59
N PHE A 9 -0.35 25.18 7.04
CA PHE A 9 -0.10 24.97 5.62
C PHE A 9 -1.38 24.69 4.83
N GLY A 10 -1.62 25.46 3.76
CA GLY A 10 -2.74 25.21 2.84
C GLY A 10 -2.65 23.84 2.15
N GLU A 11 -3.66 23.50 1.34
CA GLU A 11 -3.83 22.21 0.61
C GLU A 11 -2.52 21.53 0.16
N ALA A 12 -1.62 22.28 -0.49
CA ALA A 12 -0.34 21.75 -0.98
C ALA A 12 0.63 21.33 0.14
N GLY A 13 0.67 22.03 1.27
CA GLY A 13 1.49 21.62 2.42
C GLY A 13 0.86 20.52 3.26
N SER A 14 -0.48 20.40 3.26
CA SER A 14 -1.18 19.21 3.78
C SER A 14 -0.82 17.95 2.97
N ALA A 15 -0.67 18.07 1.64
CA ALA A 15 -0.25 16.96 0.79
C ALA A 15 1.23 16.56 1.00
N VAL A 16 2.14 17.52 1.12
CA VAL A 16 3.57 17.26 1.39
C VAL A 16 3.77 16.62 2.76
N LEU A 17 3.04 17.07 3.78
CA LEU A 17 3.11 16.49 5.13
C LEU A 17 2.67 15.02 5.12
N ARG A 18 1.61 14.68 4.37
CA ARG A 18 1.11 13.30 4.25
C ARG A 18 2.06 12.39 3.48
N LEU A 19 2.76 12.90 2.47
CA LEU A 19 3.86 12.16 1.83
C LEU A 19 4.99 11.86 2.81
N ILE A 20 5.36 12.83 3.67
CA ILE A 20 6.39 12.65 4.69
C ILE A 20 5.94 11.61 5.72
N GLU A 21 4.70 11.67 6.20
CA GLU A 21 4.17 10.71 7.19
C GLU A 21 4.08 9.29 6.64
N LEU A 22 3.69 9.14 5.37
CA LEU A 22 3.71 7.86 4.66
C LEU A 22 5.12 7.29 4.57
N LEU A 23 6.09 8.12 4.17
CA LEU A 23 7.50 7.72 4.07
C LEU A 23 8.09 7.37 5.44
N MET A 24 7.69 8.08 6.51
CA MET A 24 8.10 7.74 7.87
C MET A 24 7.50 6.42 8.35
N ALA A 25 6.21 6.17 8.09
CA ALA A 25 5.59 4.90 8.46
C ALA A 25 6.27 3.72 7.75
N GLU A 26 6.60 3.88 6.47
CA GLU A 26 7.36 2.87 5.71
C GLU A 26 8.79 2.70 6.26
N ALA A 27 9.47 3.80 6.62
CA ALA A 27 10.81 3.76 7.21
C ALA A 27 10.84 3.11 8.60
N LEU A 28 9.84 3.37 9.45
CA LEU A 28 9.71 2.76 10.78
C LEU A 28 9.47 1.25 10.67
N GLY A 29 8.65 0.81 9.70
CA GLY A 29 8.50 -0.62 9.40
C GLY A 29 9.83 -1.27 8.98
N ARG A 30 10.62 -0.60 8.13
CA ARG A 30 11.95 -1.09 7.74
C ARG A 30 12.96 -1.07 8.90
N ALA A 31 12.78 -0.19 9.88
CA ALA A 31 13.60 -0.12 11.09
C ALA A 31 13.19 -1.12 12.19
N GLY A 32 12.15 -1.93 11.96
CA GLY A 32 11.63 -2.88 12.95
C GLY A 32 10.79 -2.24 14.06
N GLN A 33 10.49 -0.94 13.96
CA GLN A 33 9.65 -0.19 14.90
C GLN A 33 8.17 -0.30 14.51
N ASN A 34 7.69 -1.53 14.32
CA ASN A 34 6.39 -1.82 13.70
C ASN A 34 5.22 -1.21 14.48
N ALA A 35 5.27 -1.23 15.81
CA ALA A 35 4.23 -0.66 16.66
C ALA A 35 4.11 0.87 16.52
N GLU A 36 5.23 1.57 16.41
CA GLU A 36 5.26 3.03 16.20
C GLU A 36 4.77 3.38 14.80
N GLY A 37 5.20 2.62 13.78
CA GLY A 37 4.69 2.77 12.41
C GLY A 37 3.18 2.55 12.33
N LEU A 38 2.65 1.54 13.03
CA LEU A 38 1.21 1.26 13.06
C LEU A 38 0.42 2.37 13.76
N ALA A 39 0.91 2.87 14.90
CA ALA A 39 0.27 4.01 15.58
C ALA A 39 0.27 5.27 14.71
N ALA A 40 1.38 5.53 14.00
CA ALA A 40 1.48 6.68 13.11
C ALA A 40 0.51 6.59 11.93
N ILE A 41 0.45 5.44 11.24
CA ILE A 41 -0.46 5.29 10.08
C ILE A 41 -1.94 5.36 10.49
N GLU A 42 -2.28 4.87 11.68
CA GLU A 42 -3.66 4.95 12.20
C GLU A 42 -4.10 6.39 12.47
N GLU A 43 -3.23 7.21 13.05
CA GLU A 43 -3.51 8.63 13.25
C GLU A 43 -3.72 9.36 11.91
N VAL A 44 -2.88 9.08 10.91
CA VAL A 44 -2.97 9.72 9.59
C VAL A 44 -4.25 9.31 8.85
N ILE A 45 -4.64 8.04 8.93
CA ILE A 45 -5.91 7.55 8.38
C ILE A 45 -7.08 8.25 9.08
N SER A 46 -7.12 8.25 10.42
CA SER A 46 -8.21 8.85 11.20
C SER A 46 -8.35 10.35 10.91
N ARG A 47 -7.24 11.07 10.77
CA ARG A 47 -7.25 12.47 10.39
C ARG A 47 -7.78 12.68 8.97
N SER A 48 -7.35 11.86 8.01
CA SER A 48 -7.80 11.93 6.62
C SER A 48 -9.31 11.69 6.49
N GLU A 49 -9.86 10.76 7.28
CA GLU A 49 -11.31 10.51 7.35
C GLU A 49 -12.06 11.71 7.93
N ARG A 50 -11.55 12.30 9.03
CA ARG A 50 -12.17 13.46 9.69
C ARG A 50 -12.18 14.72 8.83
N THR A 51 -11.13 14.94 8.03
CA THR A 51 -11.01 16.11 7.16
C THR A 51 -11.58 15.87 5.77
N GLU A 52 -12.03 14.64 5.48
CA GLU A 52 -12.45 14.15 4.16
C GLU A 52 -11.37 14.28 3.06
N GLU A 53 -10.11 14.55 3.45
CA GLU A 53 -9.01 14.72 2.52
C GLU A 53 -8.41 13.34 2.14
N HIS A 54 -9.12 12.63 1.28
CA HIS A 54 -8.79 11.24 0.94
C HIS A 54 -7.76 11.06 -0.17
N TRP A 55 -7.05 12.10 -0.60
CA TRP A 55 -6.23 12.04 -1.81
C TRP A 55 -5.18 10.92 -1.77
N ALA A 56 -4.59 10.59 -0.61
CA ALA A 56 -3.60 9.50 -0.46
C ALA A 56 -4.17 8.21 0.16
N MET A 57 -5.49 8.09 0.32
CA MET A 57 -6.11 7.02 1.12
C MET A 57 -5.74 5.61 0.64
N ALA A 58 -5.65 5.41 -0.69
CA ALA A 58 -5.22 4.13 -1.25
C ALA A 58 -3.85 3.68 -0.70
N GLU A 59 -2.90 4.61 -0.67
CA GLU A 59 -1.54 4.33 -0.27
C GLU A 59 -1.38 4.22 1.25
N LEU A 60 -2.16 4.99 2.04
CA LEU A 60 -2.21 4.86 3.50
C LEU A 60 -2.71 3.47 3.92
N LEU A 61 -3.80 3.00 3.30
CA LEU A 61 -4.36 1.68 3.57
C LEU A 61 -3.40 0.56 3.17
N ARG A 62 -2.69 0.70 2.04
CA ARG A 62 -1.65 -0.24 1.62
C ARG A 62 -0.54 -0.32 2.68
N VAL A 63 -0.01 0.80 3.14
CA VAL A 63 1.05 0.81 4.17
C VAL A 63 0.56 0.20 5.49
N LYS A 64 -0.68 0.46 5.89
CA LYS A 64 -1.26 -0.20 7.08
C LYS A 64 -1.27 -1.72 6.95
N GLY A 65 -1.65 -2.25 5.77
CA GLY A 65 -1.59 -3.68 5.50
C GLY A 65 -0.17 -4.25 5.61
N GLU A 66 0.82 -3.59 5.02
CA GLU A 66 2.23 -4.01 5.11
C GLU A 66 2.76 -4.02 6.55
N LEU A 67 2.44 -2.98 7.34
CA LEU A 67 2.84 -2.88 8.74
C LEU A 67 2.23 -3.98 9.61
N LEU A 68 0.98 -4.39 9.32
CA LEU A 68 0.34 -5.52 9.98
C LEU A 68 1.05 -6.83 9.67
N LEU A 69 1.42 -7.07 8.41
CA LEU A 69 2.21 -8.25 8.03
C LEU A 69 3.56 -8.28 8.76
N LEU A 70 4.25 -7.14 8.85
CA LEU A 70 5.50 -7.00 9.58
C LEU A 70 5.35 -7.24 11.09
N GLN A 71 4.22 -6.83 11.68
CA GLN A 71 3.93 -7.08 13.09
C GLN A 71 3.75 -8.57 13.38
N GLY A 72 3.19 -9.34 12.45
CA GLY A 72 3.09 -10.80 12.55
C GLY A 72 2.14 -11.31 13.64
N ALA A 73 1.19 -10.50 14.10
CA ALA A 73 0.20 -10.91 15.08
C ALA A 73 -0.77 -11.98 14.50
N PRO A 74 -1.38 -12.84 15.33
CA PRO A 74 -2.43 -13.75 14.87
C PRO A 74 -3.55 -12.99 14.14
N GLY A 75 -3.89 -13.43 12.93
CA GLY A 75 -4.90 -12.77 12.08
C GLY A 75 -4.39 -11.56 11.28
N ALA A 76 -3.11 -11.18 11.40
CA ALA A 76 -2.53 -10.07 10.64
C ALA A 76 -2.66 -10.25 9.13
N ALA A 77 -2.48 -11.47 8.62
CA ALA A 77 -2.64 -11.78 7.19
C ALA A 77 -4.05 -11.43 6.68
N ALA A 78 -5.10 -11.87 7.38
CA ALA A 78 -6.48 -11.60 6.99
C ALA A 78 -6.81 -10.10 7.09
N ALA A 79 -6.31 -9.43 8.13
CA ALA A 79 -6.49 -7.98 8.29
C ALA A 79 -5.78 -7.20 7.17
N ALA A 80 -4.53 -7.55 6.85
CA ALA A 80 -3.76 -6.93 5.78
C ALA A 80 -4.45 -7.11 4.42
N GLU A 81 -4.95 -8.31 4.12
CA GLU A 81 -5.72 -8.59 2.92
C GLU A 81 -6.95 -7.68 2.78
N GLY A 82 -7.67 -7.46 3.89
CA GLY A 82 -8.79 -6.52 3.96
C GLY A 82 -8.38 -5.08 3.66
N TYR A 83 -7.22 -4.63 4.15
CA TYR A 83 -6.70 -3.29 3.87
C TYR A 83 -6.20 -3.15 2.43
N PHE A 84 -5.56 -4.17 1.84
CA PHE A 84 -5.14 -4.13 0.44
C PHE A 84 -6.34 -4.06 -0.52
N ARG A 85 -7.44 -4.77 -0.23
CA ARG A 85 -8.67 -4.64 -1.03
C ARG A 85 -9.28 -3.25 -0.94
N GLN A 86 -9.35 -2.67 0.25
CA GLN A 86 -9.81 -1.29 0.41
C GLN A 86 -8.90 -0.28 -0.29
N ALA A 87 -7.57 -0.50 -0.25
CA ALA A 87 -6.61 0.30 -0.98
C ALA A 87 -6.85 0.27 -2.50
N LEU A 88 -7.13 -0.92 -3.06
CA LEU A 88 -7.49 -1.08 -4.48
C LEU A 88 -8.78 -0.34 -4.83
N ASP A 89 -9.81 -0.44 -3.99
CA ASP A 89 -11.07 0.25 -4.21
C ASP A 89 -10.88 1.78 -4.22
N TRP A 90 -10.09 2.30 -3.28
CA TRP A 90 -9.72 3.72 -3.26
C TRP A 90 -8.89 4.14 -4.47
N ALA A 91 -7.87 3.37 -4.84
CA ALA A 91 -7.02 3.68 -6.00
C ALA A 91 -7.84 3.78 -7.28
N ARG A 92 -8.80 2.86 -7.47
CA ARG A 92 -9.72 2.87 -8.61
C ARG A 92 -10.64 4.09 -8.61
N ARG A 93 -11.22 4.44 -7.45
CA ARG A 93 -12.04 5.66 -7.29
C ARG A 93 -11.25 6.93 -7.60
N GLN A 94 -9.98 6.97 -7.19
CA GLN A 94 -9.07 8.08 -7.41
C GLN A 94 -8.45 8.09 -8.81
N GLN A 95 -8.69 7.04 -9.62
CA GLN A 95 -8.03 6.81 -10.90
C GLN A 95 -6.49 6.82 -10.81
N ALA A 96 -5.95 6.44 -9.64
CA ALA A 96 -4.53 6.48 -9.32
C ALA A 96 -3.85 5.16 -9.68
N LEU A 97 -3.50 4.98 -10.96
CA LEU A 97 -3.01 3.71 -11.49
C LEU A 97 -1.70 3.22 -10.80
N SER A 98 -0.81 4.14 -10.41
CA SER A 98 0.39 3.79 -9.63
C SER A 98 0.06 3.17 -8.27
N TRP A 99 -0.91 3.72 -7.53
CA TRP A 99 -1.34 3.13 -6.26
C TRP A 99 -2.13 1.85 -6.44
N GLU A 100 -2.90 1.73 -7.53
CA GLU A 100 -3.57 0.47 -7.88
C GLU A 100 -2.53 -0.64 -8.09
N LEU A 101 -1.44 -0.37 -8.81
CA LEU A 101 -0.35 -1.32 -9.01
C LEU A 101 0.29 -1.74 -7.69
N ARG A 102 0.63 -0.77 -6.83
CA ARG A 102 1.30 -1.05 -5.55
C ARG A 102 0.41 -1.89 -4.64
N ALA A 103 -0.87 -1.52 -4.50
CA ALA A 103 -1.83 -2.29 -3.70
C ALA A 103 -2.08 -3.69 -4.26
N ALA A 104 -2.20 -3.83 -5.59
CA ALA A 104 -2.35 -5.12 -6.26
C ALA A 104 -1.13 -6.02 -6.04
N THR A 105 0.08 -5.44 -6.09
CA THR A 105 1.33 -6.17 -5.87
C THR A 105 1.42 -6.69 -4.43
N SER A 106 1.08 -5.87 -3.44
CA SER A 106 1.02 -6.28 -2.04
C SER A 106 0.01 -7.42 -1.81
N LEU A 107 -1.20 -7.29 -2.38
CA LEU A 107 -2.21 -8.34 -2.30
C LEU A 107 -1.77 -9.64 -2.98
N ALA A 108 -1.17 -9.54 -4.17
CA ALA A 108 -0.69 -10.70 -4.91
C ALA A 108 0.44 -11.44 -4.16
N ARG A 109 1.37 -10.72 -3.52
CA ARG A 109 2.39 -11.35 -2.66
C ARG A 109 1.74 -12.13 -1.53
N LEU A 110 0.80 -11.51 -0.81
CA LEU A 110 0.10 -12.18 0.28
C LEU A 110 -0.64 -13.45 -0.18
N LEU A 111 -1.38 -13.36 -1.29
CA LEU A 111 -2.12 -14.50 -1.85
C LEU A 111 -1.18 -15.62 -2.32
N ARG A 112 -0.04 -15.27 -2.94
CA ARG A 112 1.00 -16.25 -3.31
C ARG A 112 1.51 -16.97 -2.07
N ASP A 113 1.85 -16.22 -1.02
CA ASP A 113 2.43 -16.77 0.22
C ASP A 113 1.41 -17.63 0.99
N GLN A 114 0.11 -17.42 0.77
CA GLN A 114 -0.99 -18.28 1.24
C GLN A 114 -1.26 -19.51 0.34
N GLY A 115 -0.52 -19.70 -0.75
CA GLY A 115 -0.71 -20.82 -1.67
C GLY A 115 -1.83 -20.62 -2.69
N HIS A 116 -2.16 -19.37 -3.04
CA HIS A 116 -3.20 -19.01 -4.00
C HIS A 116 -2.64 -18.28 -5.23
N PRO A 117 -1.74 -18.89 -6.03
CA PRO A 117 -1.06 -18.22 -7.14
C PRO A 117 -2.00 -17.74 -8.26
N ALA A 118 -3.06 -18.50 -8.56
CA ALA A 118 -4.08 -18.08 -9.54
C ALA A 118 -4.81 -16.79 -9.10
N ALA A 119 -5.13 -16.68 -7.81
CA ALA A 119 -5.76 -15.50 -7.24
C ALA A 119 -4.79 -14.31 -7.20
N ALA A 120 -3.52 -14.56 -6.89
CA ALA A 120 -2.46 -13.55 -6.95
C ALA A 120 -2.29 -12.98 -8.35
N MET A 121 -2.26 -13.84 -9.37
CA MET A 121 -2.19 -13.45 -10.78
C MET A 121 -3.40 -12.58 -11.18
N SER A 122 -4.60 -13.05 -10.84
CA SER A 122 -5.86 -12.33 -11.11
C SER A 122 -5.92 -10.95 -10.45
N ALA A 123 -5.31 -10.80 -9.27
CA ALA A 123 -5.26 -9.53 -8.56
C ALA A 123 -4.31 -8.51 -9.21
N LEU A 124 -3.17 -8.96 -9.75
CA LEU A 124 -2.10 -8.07 -10.22
C LEU A 124 -2.10 -7.80 -11.74
N GLN A 125 -2.33 -8.82 -12.56
CA GLN A 125 -2.22 -8.72 -14.01
C GLN A 125 -3.04 -7.55 -14.60
N PRO A 126 -4.32 -7.31 -14.21
CA PRO A 126 -5.11 -6.23 -14.78
C PRO A 126 -4.57 -4.83 -14.51
N ALA A 127 -3.93 -4.62 -13.35
CA ALA A 127 -3.32 -3.34 -13.01
C ALA A 127 -2.02 -3.12 -13.81
N TYR A 128 -1.21 -4.16 -13.94
CA TYR A 128 0.04 -4.12 -14.71
C TYR A 128 -0.20 -3.84 -16.20
N ASP A 129 -1.18 -4.53 -16.82
CA ASP A 129 -1.47 -4.41 -18.26
C ASP A 129 -1.96 -3.02 -18.69
N ARG A 130 -2.41 -2.20 -17.74
CA ARG A 130 -2.86 -0.83 -18.02
C ARG A 130 -1.71 0.17 -18.18
N PHE A 131 -0.48 -0.20 -17.80
CA PHE A 131 0.69 0.65 -18.01
C PHE A 131 1.21 0.51 -19.45
N THR A 132 1.57 1.64 -20.04
CA THR A 132 2.19 1.71 -21.38
C THR A 132 3.61 2.27 -21.32
N GLU A 133 4.01 2.82 -20.18
CA GLU A 133 5.31 3.42 -19.92
C GLU A 133 5.72 3.21 -18.45
N GLY A 134 6.93 3.64 -18.10
CA GLY A 134 7.41 3.56 -16.72
C GLY A 134 7.90 2.17 -16.28
N PHE A 135 8.03 1.20 -17.20
CA PHE A 135 8.49 -0.17 -16.89
C PHE A 135 9.88 -0.26 -16.25
N GLY A 136 10.66 0.82 -16.26
CA GLY A 136 11.92 0.93 -15.51
C GLY A 136 11.77 1.38 -14.04
N THR A 137 10.56 1.68 -13.57
CA THR A 137 10.31 2.07 -12.17
C THR A 137 10.33 0.85 -11.26
N ALA A 138 10.71 1.06 -10.00
CA ALA A 138 10.81 -0.02 -9.01
C ALA A 138 9.48 -0.78 -8.84
N ASP A 139 8.34 -0.08 -8.83
CA ASP A 139 7.03 -0.70 -8.66
C ASP A 139 6.67 -1.62 -9.84
N LEU A 140 6.89 -1.17 -11.09
CA LEU A 140 6.61 -1.99 -12.27
C LEU A 140 7.59 -3.16 -12.42
N ILE A 141 8.86 -2.98 -12.06
CA ILE A 141 9.84 -4.08 -12.01
C ILE A 141 9.40 -5.14 -11.00
N ALA A 142 9.02 -4.73 -9.79
CA ALA A 142 8.58 -5.66 -8.75
C ALA A 142 7.28 -6.38 -9.12
N ALA A 143 6.32 -5.69 -9.73
CA ALA A 143 5.09 -6.29 -10.24
C ALA A 143 5.38 -7.32 -11.34
N LYS A 144 6.24 -6.98 -12.31
CA LYS A 144 6.63 -7.89 -13.39
C LYS A 144 7.29 -9.16 -12.85
N GLN A 145 8.25 -9.00 -11.93
CA GLN A 145 8.95 -10.14 -11.32
C GLN A 145 7.96 -11.10 -10.65
N LEU A 146 6.99 -10.57 -9.91
CA LEU A 146 5.96 -11.38 -9.26
C LEU A 146 5.06 -12.10 -10.28
N LEU A 147 4.65 -11.43 -11.36
CA LEU A 147 3.87 -12.08 -12.43
C LEU A 147 4.65 -13.20 -13.11
N ASP A 148 5.94 -12.96 -13.38
CA ASP A 148 6.82 -13.98 -13.97
C ASP A 148 6.92 -15.20 -13.02
N GLU A 149 7.15 -14.99 -11.72
CA GLU A 149 7.17 -16.08 -10.71
C GLU A 149 5.87 -16.89 -10.67
N LEU A 150 4.72 -16.19 -10.68
CA LEU A 150 3.39 -16.82 -10.64
C LEU A 150 3.07 -17.64 -11.90
N GLY A 151 3.61 -17.25 -13.06
CA GLY A 151 3.46 -17.98 -14.32
C GLY A 151 4.26 -19.29 -14.36
N HIS A 152 5.41 -19.34 -13.71
CA HIS A 152 6.23 -20.56 -13.60
C HIS A 152 5.61 -21.56 -12.62
N ALA A 153 5.09 -21.08 -11.48
CA ALA A 153 4.45 -21.94 -10.45
C ALA A 153 3.16 -22.63 -10.92
N HIS A 154 2.60 -22.25 -12.07
CA HIS A 154 1.40 -22.87 -12.65
C HIS A 154 1.70 -24.02 -13.63
N HIS A 155 2.97 -24.23 -14.00
CA HIS A 155 3.40 -25.23 -14.98
C HIS A 155 4.06 -26.48 -14.36
N ASP A 156 4.28 -26.50 -13.05
CA ASP A 156 4.82 -27.64 -12.28
C ASP A 156 3.71 -28.40 -11.55
#